data_AF-A0A6N8Z7K0-F1
#
_entry.id   AF-A0A6N8Z7K0-F1
#
_cell.length_a   1.000
_cell.length_b   1.000
_cell.length_c   1.000
_cell.angle_alpha   90.00
_cell.angle_beta   90.00
_cell.angle_gamma   90.00
#
_symmetry.space_group_name_H-M   'P 1'
#
loop_
_entity.id
_entity.type
_entity.pdbx_description
1 polymer ?
#
loop_
_entity_poly.entity_id
_entity_poly.type
_entity_poly.pdbx_seq_one_letter_code
_entity_poly.pdbx_strand_id
1 'polypeptide(L)'
;MKNADLTARRFDELVASKLTFAEIAAQYNEEIAINVGIARDPDNPEWTAEMFKRARPAIEVHPHLVAQSLRRRHEQEGLSKRQVSVELDIDLLAHFLESGPDWQKRINDTLRSAIEALPHRSPLRPE
;
A
#
# COMPACT_ATOMS: atom_id res chain seq x y z
N MET A 1 5.95 31.30 3.29
CA MET A 1 7.00 31.58 2.28
C MET A 1 8.39 31.59 2.92
N LYS A 2 8.93 30.43 3.32
CA LYS A 2 10.34 30.27 3.73
C LYS A 2 11.05 29.19 2.90
N ASN A 3 10.66 29.02 1.64
CA ASN A 3 11.41 28.18 0.70
C ASN A 3 12.52 29.06 0.12
N ALA A 4 13.57 29.26 0.91
CA ALA A 4 14.80 29.85 0.42
C ALA A 4 15.61 28.73 -0.21
N ASP A 5 15.92 28.84 -1.51
CA ASP A 5 16.91 28.00 -2.15
C ASP A 5 18.20 28.06 -1.33
N LEU A 6 18.60 26.90 -0.78
CA LEU A 6 19.86 26.78 -0.08
C LEU A 6 21.00 27.00 -1.06
N THR A 7 21.93 27.89 -0.71
CA THR A 7 23.18 28.01 -1.47
C THR A 7 23.92 26.66 -1.48
N ALA A 8 24.59 26.32 -2.59
CA ALA A 8 25.34 25.06 -2.73
C ALA A 8 26.30 24.79 -1.55
N ARG A 9 27.05 25.82 -1.13
CA ARG A 9 27.96 25.71 0.03
C ARG A 9 27.24 25.29 1.32
N ARG A 10 26.04 25.80 1.56
CA ARG A 10 25.26 25.47 2.76
C ARG A 10 24.69 24.05 2.67
N PHE A 11 24.34 23.60 1.47
CA PHE A 11 23.93 22.21 1.25
C PHE A 11 25.08 21.24 1.55
N ASP A 12 26.29 21.50 1.03
CA ASP A 12 27.47 20.66 1.30
C ASP A 12 27.80 20.58 2.81
N GLU A 13 27.68 21.70 3.53
CA GLU A 13 27.82 21.74 4.99
C GLU A 13 26.78 20.85 5.68
N LEU A 14 25.53 20.82 5.19
CA LEU A 14 24.49 19.94 5.73
C LEU A 14 24.81 18.47 5.43
N VAL A 15 25.24 18.14 4.22
CA VAL A 15 25.65 16.76 3.84
C VAL A 15 26.78 16.27 4.75
N ALA A 16 27.78 17.09 5.04
CA ALA A 16 28.89 16.73 5.92
C ALA A 16 28.54 16.80 7.43
N SER A 17 27.41 17.38 7.81
CA SER A 17 27.02 17.53 9.21
C SER A 17 26.56 16.20 9.84
N LYS A 18 26.46 16.17 11.17
CA LYS A 18 25.85 15.07 11.93
C LYS A 18 24.35 15.25 12.18
N LEU A 19 23.73 16.27 11.59
CA LEU A 19 22.30 16.53 11.77
C LEU A 19 21.49 15.38 11.18
N THR A 20 20.47 14.96 11.92
CA THR A 20 19.50 13.96 11.50
C THR A 20 18.51 14.54 10.50
N PHE A 21 17.80 13.65 9.79
CA PHE A 21 16.72 14.03 8.89
C PHE A 21 15.69 14.95 9.59
N ALA A 22 15.24 14.56 10.78
CA ALA A 22 14.22 15.31 11.53
C ALA A 22 14.69 16.72 11.90
N GLU A 23 15.95 16.88 12.29
CA GLU A 23 16.55 18.19 12.62
C GLU A 23 16.66 19.08 11.39
N ILE A 24 17.10 18.53 10.24
CA ILE A 24 17.19 19.28 8.98
C ILE A 24 15.79 19.67 8.48
N ALA A 25 14.82 18.76 8.56
CA ALA A 25 13.45 19.01 8.13
C ALA A 25 12.77 20.09 9.00
N ALA A 26 13.00 20.07 10.31
CA ALA A 26 12.47 21.06 11.24
C ALA A 26 13.10 22.45 11.04
N GLN A 27 14.39 22.50 10.69
CA GLN A 27 15.11 23.76 10.50
C GLN A 27 14.86 24.39 9.13
N TYR A 28 14.75 23.57 8.09
CA TYR A 28 14.59 24.01 6.70
C TYR A 28 13.24 23.53 6.15
N ASN A 29 13.22 22.35 5.53
CA ASN A 29 12.02 21.65 5.09
C ASN A 29 12.35 20.18 4.75
N GLU A 30 11.32 19.40 4.48
CA GLU A 30 11.42 17.98 4.16
C GLU A 30 12.21 17.71 2.87
N GLU A 31 12.01 18.50 1.81
CA GLU A 31 12.73 18.33 0.53
C GLU A 31 14.25 18.44 0.71
N ILE A 32 14.71 19.41 1.50
CA ILE A 32 16.14 19.58 1.81
C ILE A 32 16.66 18.39 2.60
N ALA A 33 15.91 17.92 3.59
CA ALA A 33 16.31 16.76 4.39
C ALA A 33 16.41 15.49 3.54
N ILE A 34 15.48 15.30 2.58
CA ILE A 34 15.50 14.22 1.60
C ILE A 34 16.77 14.32 0.73
N ASN A 35 17.02 15.48 0.12
CA ASN A 35 18.17 15.66 -0.77
C ASN A 35 19.51 15.49 -0.06
N VAL A 36 19.62 15.95 1.19
CA VAL A 36 20.80 15.71 2.03
C VAL A 36 20.96 14.21 2.33
N GLY A 37 19.85 13.51 2.62
CA GLY A 37 19.85 12.07 2.81
C GLY A 37 20.36 11.31 1.59
N ILE A 38 19.87 11.67 0.40
CA ILE A 38 20.32 11.11 -0.89
C ILE A 38 21.83 11.33 -1.07
N ALA A 39 22.32 12.56 -0.86
CA ALA A 39 23.73 12.88 -1.05
C ALA A 39 24.68 12.19 -0.04
N ARG A 40 24.16 11.76 1.12
CA ARG A 40 24.93 11.02 2.13
C ARG A 40 25.01 9.52 1.88
N ASP A 41 24.23 8.98 0.95
CA ASP A 41 24.18 7.55 0.65
C ASP A 41 24.99 7.24 -0.63
N PRO A 42 26.30 6.98 -0.52
CA PRO A 42 27.12 6.65 -1.69
C PRO A 42 26.77 5.30 -2.32
N ASP A 43 26.07 4.42 -1.59
CA ASP A 43 25.70 3.09 -2.07
C ASP A 43 24.43 3.12 -2.92
N ASN A 44 23.63 4.19 -2.82
CA ASN A 44 22.42 4.39 -3.60
C ASN A 44 22.40 5.76 -4.33
N PRO A 45 23.30 5.96 -5.32
CA PRO A 45 23.34 7.20 -6.08
C PRO A 45 22.11 7.36 -6.97
N GLU A 46 21.84 8.60 -7.38
CA GLU A 46 20.80 8.87 -8.37
C GLU A 46 21.10 8.14 -9.69
N TRP A 47 20.08 7.50 -10.25
CA TRP A 47 20.22 6.72 -11.47
C TRP A 47 20.40 7.62 -12.69
N THR A 48 21.47 7.37 -13.44
CA THR A 48 21.72 8.06 -14.72
C THR A 48 20.93 7.42 -15.87
N ALA A 49 20.73 8.19 -16.96
CA ALA A 49 20.08 7.66 -18.17
C ALA A 49 20.79 6.42 -18.75
N GLU A 50 22.13 6.37 -18.67
CA GLU A 50 22.91 5.21 -19.10
C GLU A 50 22.71 3.99 -18.19
N MET A 51 22.50 4.19 -16.89
CA MET A 51 22.12 3.11 -15.96
C MET A 51 20.75 2.55 -16.33
N PHE A 52 19.76 3.40 -16.63
CA PHE A 52 18.45 2.95 -17.10
C PHE A 52 18.53 2.15 -18.40
N LYS A 53 19.35 2.58 -19.38
CA LYS A 53 19.55 1.85 -20.63
C LYS A 53 20.14 0.45 -20.43
N ARG A 54 20.95 0.26 -19.39
CA ARG A 54 21.57 -1.03 -19.03
C ARG A 54 20.68 -1.88 -18.11
N ALA A 55 19.61 -1.31 -17.56
CA ALA A 55 18.72 -2.01 -16.65
C ALA A 55 18.04 -3.18 -17.37
N ARG A 56 17.93 -4.31 -16.68
CA ARG A 56 17.26 -5.51 -17.17
C ARG A 56 15.93 -5.71 -16.45
N PRO A 57 14.90 -6.25 -17.13
CA PRO A 57 13.64 -6.58 -16.48
C PRO A 57 13.83 -7.47 -15.25
N ALA A 58 13.06 -7.21 -14.19
CA ALA A 58 13.15 -7.96 -12.93
C ALA A 58 12.94 -9.47 -13.10
N ILE A 59 12.14 -9.89 -14.09
CA ILE A 59 11.92 -11.31 -14.40
C ILE A 59 13.19 -12.02 -14.86
N GLU A 60 14.12 -11.31 -15.49
CA GLU A 60 15.37 -11.89 -15.97
C GLU A 60 16.45 -11.98 -14.89
N VAL A 61 16.47 -11.03 -13.96
CA VAL A 61 17.53 -10.93 -12.93
C VAL A 61 17.10 -11.50 -11.58
N HIS A 62 15.80 -11.47 -11.27
CA HIS A 62 15.21 -11.98 -10.03
C HIS A 62 13.92 -12.76 -10.28
N PRO A 63 13.97 -13.87 -11.05
CA PRO A 63 12.77 -14.62 -11.45
C PRO A 63 11.95 -15.12 -10.26
N HIS A 64 12.60 -15.53 -9.16
CA HIS A 64 11.92 -16.03 -7.96
C HIS A 64 11.04 -14.97 -7.28
N LEU A 65 11.49 -13.71 -7.23
CA LEU A 65 10.72 -12.61 -6.65
C LEU A 65 9.48 -12.28 -7.49
N VAL A 66 9.65 -12.30 -8.82
CA VAL A 66 8.52 -12.09 -9.75
C VAL A 66 7.51 -13.22 -9.63
N ALA A 67 7.96 -14.47 -9.60
CA ALA A 67 7.09 -15.63 -9.43
C ALA A 67 6.31 -15.59 -8.09
N GLN A 68 6.98 -15.20 -6.99
CA GLN A 68 6.32 -15.02 -5.70
C GLN A 68 5.25 -13.90 -5.73
N SER A 69 5.56 -12.78 -6.38
CA SER A 69 4.62 -11.66 -6.53
C SER A 69 3.37 -12.06 -7.32
N LEU A 70 3.56 -12.79 -8.42
CA LEU A 70 2.47 -13.30 -9.25
C LEU A 70 1.60 -14.34 -8.52
N ARG A 71 2.20 -15.23 -7.72
CA ARG A 71 1.47 -16.19 -6.88
C ARG A 71 0.58 -15.49 -5.86
N ARG A 72 1.10 -14.48 -5.15
CA ARG A 72 0.28 -13.68 -4.21
C ARG A 72 -0.90 -13.01 -4.90
N ARG A 73 -0.71 -12.48 -6.12
CA ARG A 73 -1.80 -11.91 -6.90
C ARG A 73 -2.86 -12.95 -7.26
N HIS A 74 -2.43 -14.12 -7.72
CA HIS A 74 -3.35 -15.20 -8.10
C HIS A 74 -4.10 -15.80 -6.89
N GLU A 75 -3.46 -15.87 -5.72
CA GLU A 75 -4.15 -16.22 -4.46
C GLU A 75 -5.24 -15.21 -4.07
N GLN A 76 -5.07 -13.93 -4.45
CA GLN A 76 -6.10 -12.91 -4.28
C GLN A 76 -7.15 -12.92 -5.40
N GLU A 77 -6.81 -13.30 -6.63
CA GLU A 77 -7.77 -13.47 -7.73
C GLU A 77 -8.72 -14.66 -7.52
N GLY A 78 -8.38 -15.59 -6.63
CA GLY A 78 -9.27 -16.66 -6.14
C GLY A 78 -10.31 -16.20 -5.10
N LEU A 79 -10.39 -14.91 -4.75
CA LEU A 79 -11.39 -14.41 -3.82
C LEU A 79 -12.78 -14.44 -4.48
N SER A 80 -13.55 -15.47 -4.14
CA SER A 80 -14.97 -15.69 -4.48
C SER A 80 -15.94 -14.62 -3.96
N LYS A 81 -15.44 -13.43 -3.63
CA LYS A 81 -16.17 -12.34 -2.99
C LYS A 81 -16.29 -11.19 -3.98
N ARG A 82 -17.51 -10.80 -4.29
CA ARG A 82 -17.80 -9.60 -5.08
C ARG A 82 -18.17 -8.46 -4.13
N GLN A 83 -17.51 -7.32 -4.24
CA GLN A 83 -17.94 -6.11 -3.53
C GLN A 83 -19.24 -5.61 -4.16
N VAL A 84 -20.26 -5.43 -3.33
CA VAL A 84 -21.57 -4.88 -3.70
C VAL A 84 -21.96 -3.81 -2.68
N SER A 85 -22.79 -2.86 -3.10
CA SER A 85 -23.42 -1.91 -2.18
C SER A 85 -24.70 -2.53 -1.64
N VAL A 86 -24.76 -2.69 -0.31
CA VAL A 86 -25.95 -3.15 0.42
C VAL A 86 -26.21 -2.16 1.56
N GLU A 87 -27.48 -1.82 1.78
CA GLU A 87 -27.89 -1.05 2.95
C GLU A 87 -28.17 -2.02 4.09
N LEU A 88 -27.53 -1.79 5.24
CA LEU A 88 -27.72 -2.55 6.47
C LEU A 88 -28.22 -1.60 7.55
N ASP A 89 -29.10 -2.08 8.42
CA ASP A 89 -29.51 -1.32 9.60
C ASP A 89 -28.28 -0.97 10.46
N ILE A 90 -28.30 0.24 11.03
CA ILE A 90 -27.15 0.82 11.74
C ILE A 90 -26.74 -0.03 12.95
N ASP A 91 -27.72 -0.59 13.65
CA ASP A 91 -27.52 -1.44 14.82
C ASP A 91 -26.88 -2.79 14.45
N LEU A 92 -27.29 -3.40 13.33
CA LEU A 92 -26.66 -4.61 12.81
C LEU A 92 -25.20 -4.35 12.43
N LEU A 93 -24.93 -3.25 11.73
CA LEU A 93 -23.56 -2.89 11.36
C LEU A 93 -22.70 -2.65 12.61
N ALA A 94 -23.21 -1.92 13.61
CA ALA A 94 -22.51 -1.69 14.87
C ALA A 94 -22.18 -3.00 15.60
N HIS A 95 -23.15 -3.90 15.71
CA HIS A 95 -22.97 -5.22 16.34
C HIS A 95 -21.82 -6.01 15.70
N PHE A 96 -21.77 -6.07 14.36
CA PHE A 96 -20.68 -6.76 13.69
C PHE A 96 -19.35 -6.03 13.86
N LEU A 97 -19.28 -4.71 13.74
CA LEU A 97 -18.03 -3.96 13.90
C LEU A 97 -17.39 -4.16 15.29
N GLU A 98 -18.20 -4.21 16.35
CA GLU A 98 -17.73 -4.47 17.72
C GLU A 98 -17.09 -5.87 17.88
N SER A 99 -17.42 -6.82 17.00
CA SER A 99 -16.86 -8.19 17.04
C SER A 99 -15.40 -8.31 16.56
N GLY A 100 -14.80 -7.21 16.08
CA GLY A 100 -13.37 -7.11 15.79
C GLY A 100 -12.98 -7.29 14.31
N PRO A 101 -11.69 -7.55 14.02
CA PRO A 101 -11.12 -7.53 12.66
C PRO A 101 -11.78 -8.45 11.62
N ASP A 102 -12.53 -9.47 12.08
CA ASP A 102 -13.21 -10.46 11.23
C ASP A 102 -14.71 -10.23 11.07
N TRP A 103 -15.21 -9.03 11.37
CA TRP A 103 -16.64 -8.73 11.31
C TRP A 103 -17.28 -9.01 9.94
N GLN A 104 -16.56 -8.74 8.84
CA GLN A 104 -17.02 -9.05 7.49
C GLN A 104 -17.13 -10.56 7.23
N LYS A 105 -16.27 -11.37 7.85
CA LYS A 105 -16.38 -12.83 7.76
C LYS A 105 -17.62 -13.29 8.53
N ARG A 106 -17.85 -12.76 9.72
CA ARG A 106 -19.00 -13.10 10.58
C ARG A 106 -20.33 -12.77 9.90
N ILE A 107 -20.48 -11.58 9.31
CA ILE A 107 -21.72 -11.24 8.59
C ILE A 107 -21.95 -12.19 7.39
N ASN A 108 -20.90 -12.55 6.65
CA ASN A 108 -21.01 -13.52 5.55
C ASN A 108 -21.40 -14.93 6.02
N ASP A 109 -20.84 -15.39 7.14
CA ASP A 109 -21.16 -16.70 7.74
C ASP A 109 -22.63 -16.71 8.21
N THR A 110 -23.11 -15.64 8.86
CA THR A 110 -24.52 -15.48 9.26
C THR A 110 -25.46 -15.51 8.06
N LEU A 111 -25.15 -14.77 6.99
CA LEU A 111 -25.95 -14.78 5.77
C LEU A 111 -26.03 -16.17 5.13
N ARG A 112 -24.92 -16.93 5.15
CA ARG A 112 -24.91 -18.31 4.64
C ARG A 112 -25.81 -19.24 5.46
N SER A 113 -25.70 -19.20 6.78
CA SER A 113 -26.57 -19.98 7.66
C SER A 113 -28.05 -19.61 7.50
N ALA A 114 -28.33 -18.32 7.29
CA ALA A 114 -29.69 -17.87 7.00
C ALA A 114 -30.22 -18.47 5.68
N ILE A 115 -29.40 -18.48 4.61
CA ILE A 115 -29.77 -19.10 3.33
C ILE A 115 -30.06 -20.59 3.47
N GLU A 116 -29.25 -21.33 4.25
CA GLU A 116 -29.47 -22.76 4.51
C GLU A 116 -30.75 -23.02 5.31
N ALA A 117 -31.12 -22.10 6.20
CA ALA A 117 -32.32 -22.19 7.01
C ALA A 117 -33.60 -21.77 6.26
N LEU A 118 -33.48 -21.04 5.16
CA LEU A 118 -34.64 -20.70 4.33
C LEU A 118 -35.18 -21.97 3.65
N PRO A 119 -36.51 -22.21 3.67
CA PRO A 119 -37.08 -23.32 2.93
C PRO A 119 -36.72 -23.16 1.44
N HIS A 120 -36.28 -24.25 0.80
CA HIS A 120 -35.96 -24.26 -0.62
C HIS A 120 -37.17 -23.77 -1.43
N ARG A 121 -37.21 -22.47 -1.75
CA ARG A 121 -38.17 -21.95 -2.73
C ARG A 121 -37.71 -22.46 -4.09
N SER A 122 -38.54 -23.32 -4.69
CA SER A 122 -38.40 -23.70 -6.08
C SER A 122 -38.26 -22.42 -6.91
N PRO A 123 -37.28 -22.32 -7.84
CA PRO A 123 -37.10 -21.11 -8.62
C PRO A 123 -38.40 -20.83 -9.37
N LEU A 124 -39.01 -19.67 -9.09
CA LEU A 124 -40.09 -19.14 -9.91
C LEU A 124 -39.55 -19.10 -11.34
N ARG A 125 -40.22 -19.84 -12.22
CA ARG A 125 -39.87 -19.95 -13.64
C ARG A 125 -39.94 -18.53 -14.23
N PRO A 126 -38.89 -18.04 -14.92
CA PRO A 126 -38.98 -16.74 -15.57
C PRO A 126 -40.00 -16.82 -16.73
N GLU A 127 -40.85 -15.80 -16.82
CA GLU A 127 -41.78 -15.57 -17.94
C GLU A 127 -41.05 -15.07 -19.19
#